data_AF-A0A3N0C449-F1
#
_entry.id   AF-A0A3N0C449-F1
#
_cell.length_a   1.000
_cell.length_b   1.000
_cell.length_c   1.000
_cell.angle_alpha   90.00
_cell.angle_beta   90.00
_cell.angle_gamma   90.00
#
_symmetry.space_group_name_H-M   'P 1'
#
loop_
_entity.id
_entity.type
_entity.pdbx_description
1 polymer ?
#
loop_
_entity_poly.entity_id
_entity_poly.type
_entity_poly.pdbx_seq_one_letter_code
_entity_poly.pdbx_strand_id
1 'polypeptide(L)'
;MTNTSTLNGAERACADLLRNGQAVTFTAVAAHTGLGRTTLYRDPMIRATIEENRHRAATSGTLNGLTDEIATLRAALDILAASVRRHEEQLRKLTSRDR
;
A
#
# COMPACT_ATOMS: atom_id res chain seq x y z
N MET A 1 -19.37 -18.27 -7.95
CA MET A 1 -18.54 -17.92 -6.76
C MET A 1 -17.07 -17.67 -7.14
N THR A 2 -16.78 -17.08 -8.31
CA THR A 2 -15.42 -16.94 -8.87
C THR A 2 -14.89 -15.51 -8.86
N ASN A 3 -15.72 -14.49 -8.58
CA ASN A 3 -15.36 -13.08 -8.75
C ASN A 3 -14.50 -12.48 -7.61
N THR A 4 -14.75 -12.89 -6.37
CA THR A 4 -14.06 -12.29 -5.21
C THR A 4 -12.60 -12.73 -5.13
N SER A 5 -12.29 -13.99 -5.43
CA SER A 5 -10.91 -14.48 -5.45
C SER A 5 -10.09 -13.88 -6.60
N THR A 6 -10.71 -13.66 -7.76
CA THR A 6 -10.06 -12.96 -8.89
C THR A 6 -9.86 -11.48 -8.59
N LEU A 7 -10.80 -10.83 -7.90
CA LEU A 7 -10.67 -9.45 -7.45
C LEU A 7 -9.52 -9.29 -6.45
N ASN A 8 -9.48 -10.12 -5.40
CA ASN A 8 -8.39 -10.10 -4.42
C ASN A 8 -7.03 -10.38 -5.07
N GLY A 9 -6.99 -11.26 -6.07
CA GLY A 9 -5.77 -11.54 -6.85
C GLY A 9 -5.32 -10.33 -7.68
N ALA A 10 -6.25 -9.62 -8.32
CA ALA A 10 -5.96 -8.40 -9.06
C ALA A 10 -5.50 -7.25 -8.15
N GLU A 11 -6.14 -7.07 -6.99
CA GLU A 11 -5.73 -6.09 -5.98
C GLU A 11 -4.30 -6.34 -5.49
N ARG A 12 -3.97 -7.60 -5.19
CA ARG A 12 -2.62 -7.99 -4.75
C ARG A 12 -1.59 -7.74 -5.84
N ALA A 13 -1.89 -8.11 -7.08
CA ALA A 13 -1.02 -7.84 -8.22
C ALA A 13 -0.79 -6.34 -8.45
N CYS A 14 -1.83 -5.50 -8.30
CA CYS A 14 -1.67 -4.04 -8.35
C CYS A 14 -0.72 -3.52 -7.26
N ALA A 15 -0.88 -4.00 -6.03
CA ALA A 15 -0.03 -3.60 -4.90
C ALA A 15 1.44 -4.05 -5.08
N ASP A 16 1.66 -5.25 -5.62
CA ASP A 16 3.01 -5.76 -5.86
C ASP A 16 3.69 -5.02 -7.03
N LEU A 17 2.97 -4.70 -8.11
CA LEU A 17 3.47 -3.85 -9.20
C LEU A 17 3.87 -2.46 -8.70
N LEU A 18 3.04 -1.83 -7.87
CA LEU A 18 3.35 -0.56 -7.22
C LEU A 18 4.61 -0.64 -6.36
N ARG A 19 4.72 -1.67 -5.52
CA ARG A 19 5.89 -1.89 -4.66
C ARG A 19 7.18 -2.05 -5.46
N ASN A 20 7.09 -2.70 -6.62
CA ASN A 20 8.23 -2.93 -7.51
C ASN A 20 8.54 -1.73 -8.43
N GLY A 21 7.80 -0.61 -8.30
CA GLY A 21 7.95 0.56 -9.18
C GLY A 21 7.54 0.30 -10.63
N GLN A 22 6.75 -0.75 -10.88
CA GLN A 22 6.27 -1.12 -12.20
C GLN A 22 4.93 -0.44 -12.50
N ALA A 23 4.70 -0.10 -13.77
CA ALA A 23 3.45 0.53 -14.18
C ALA A 23 2.26 -0.43 -14.00
N VAL A 24 1.25 0.00 -13.25
CA VAL A 24 -0.01 -0.73 -13.09
C VAL A 24 -0.81 -0.64 -14.38
N THR A 25 -0.69 -1.66 -15.22
CA THR A 25 -1.43 -1.80 -16.49
C THR A 25 -2.17 -3.12 -16.52
N PHE A 26 -3.26 -3.20 -17.30
CA PHE A 26 -4.00 -4.45 -17.51
C PHE A 26 -3.10 -5.59 -18.00
N THR A 27 -2.09 -5.29 -18.82
CA THR A 27 -1.12 -6.28 -19.30
C THR A 27 -0.21 -6.77 -18.18
N ALA A 28 0.29 -5.88 -17.33
CA ALA A 28 1.13 -6.26 -16.20
C ALA A 28 0.34 -7.05 -15.14
N VAL A 29 -0.89 -6.64 -14.85
CA VAL A 29 -1.78 -7.36 -13.92
C VAL A 29 -2.15 -8.74 -14.47
N ALA A 30 -2.43 -8.87 -15.77
CA ALA A 30 -2.67 -10.15 -16.43
C ALA A 30 -1.44 -11.08 -16.31
N ALA A 31 -0.24 -10.57 -16.57
CA ALA A 31 0.99 -11.33 -16.45
C ALA A 31 1.25 -11.78 -14.99
N HIS A 32 0.95 -10.93 -14.02
CA HIS A 32 1.18 -11.19 -12.60
C HIS A 32 0.15 -12.14 -11.97
N THR A 33 -1.09 -12.12 -12.47
CA THR A 33 -2.19 -12.98 -11.96
C THR A 33 -2.35 -14.28 -12.75
N GLY A 34 -1.73 -14.39 -13.93
CA GLY A 34 -1.96 -15.50 -14.87
C GLY A 34 -3.34 -15.47 -15.53
N LEU A 35 -4.10 -14.38 -15.36
CA LEU A 35 -5.43 -14.21 -15.94
C LEU A 35 -5.35 -13.62 -17.35
N GLY A 36 -6.23 -14.06 -18.24
CA GLY A 36 -6.38 -13.44 -19.55
C GLY A 36 -6.88 -11.99 -19.44
N ARG A 37 -6.37 -11.08 -20.27
CA ARG A 37 -6.82 -9.67 -20.33
C ARG A 37 -8.34 -9.55 -20.51
N THR A 38 -8.93 -10.41 -21.31
CA THR A 38 -10.38 -10.47 -21.53
C THR A 38 -11.15 -10.73 -20.24
N THR A 39 -10.63 -11.57 -19.34
CA THR A 39 -11.22 -11.83 -18.02
C THR A 39 -11.17 -10.57 -17.14
N LEU A 40 -10.06 -9.83 -17.17
CA LEU A 40 -9.91 -8.59 -16.40
C LEU A 40 -10.84 -7.46 -16.90
N TYR A 41 -11.06 -7.37 -18.22
CA TYR A 41 -11.97 -6.36 -18.79
C TYR A 41 -13.45 -6.67 -18.59
N ARG A 42 -13.80 -7.95 -18.46
CA ARG A 42 -15.20 -8.39 -18.38
C ARG A 42 -15.85 -8.07 -17.04
N ASP A 43 -15.05 -8.00 -15.97
CA ASP A 43 -15.54 -7.65 -14.64
C ASP A 43 -15.36 -6.14 -14.39
N PRO A 44 -16.46 -5.39 -14.23
CA PRO A 44 -16.40 -3.95 -13.99
C PRO A 44 -15.72 -3.58 -12.67
N MET A 45 -15.78 -4.43 -11.64
CA MET A 45 -15.12 -4.19 -10.35
C MET A 45 -13.62 -4.32 -10.49
N ILE A 46 -13.13 -5.41 -11.11
CA ILE A 46 -11.70 -5.61 -11.38
C ILE A 46 -11.15 -4.48 -12.25
N ARG A 47 -11.91 -4.07 -13.26
CA ARG A 47 -11.54 -2.93 -14.12
C ARG A 47 -11.42 -1.64 -13.32
N ALA A 48 -12.37 -1.34 -12.44
CA ALA A 48 -12.35 -0.14 -11.61
C ALA A 48 -11.14 -0.13 -10.66
N THR A 49 -10.85 -1.25 -10.01
CA THR A 49 -9.70 -1.40 -9.10
C THR A 49 -8.38 -1.17 -9.82
N ILE A 50 -8.17 -1.79 -10.99
CA ILE A 50 -6.92 -1.62 -11.76
C ILE A 50 -6.76 -0.15 -12.17
N GLU A 51 -7.85 0.48 -12.61
CA GLU A 51 -7.82 1.86 -13.06
C GLU A 51 -7.57 2.84 -11.90
N GLU A 52 -8.18 2.64 -10.74
CA GLU A 52 -7.92 3.43 -9.54
C GLU A 52 -6.45 3.31 -9.10
N ASN A 53 -5.91 2.09 -9.05
CA ASN A 53 -4.50 1.87 -8.71
C ASN A 53 -3.56 2.50 -9.74
N ARG A 54 -3.92 2.50 -11.04
CA ARG A 54 -3.17 3.18 -12.10
C ARG A 54 -3.18 4.70 -11.92
N HIS A 55 -4.33 5.29 -11.56
CA HIS A 55 -4.43 6.72 -11.29
C HIS A 55 -3.62 7.10 -10.04
N ARG A 56 -3.74 6.33 -8.96
CA ARG A 56 -2.92 6.52 -7.75
C ARG A 56 -1.43 6.41 -8.05
N ALA A 57 -1.01 5.42 -8.85
CA ALA A 57 0.37 5.27 -9.29
C ALA A 57 0.86 6.50 -10.09
N ALA A 58 0.04 7.02 -10.99
CA ALA A 58 0.37 8.19 -11.78
C ALA A 58 0.52 9.45 -10.90
N THR A 59 -0.32 9.60 -9.88
CA THR A 59 -0.24 10.71 -8.92
C THR A 59 0.93 10.57 -7.96
N SER A 60 1.16 9.37 -7.39
CA SER A 60 2.32 9.06 -6.53
C SER A 60 3.64 9.14 -7.29
N GLY A 61 3.65 8.86 -8.60
CA GLY A 61 4.82 9.00 -9.48
C GLY A 61 5.24 10.44 -9.77
N THR A 62 4.48 11.44 -9.29
CA THR A 62 4.90 12.84 -9.32
C THR A 62 5.77 13.15 -8.11
N LEU A 63 6.77 14.05 -8.26
CA LEU A 63 7.62 14.51 -7.15
C LEU A 63 6.82 15.00 -5.93
N ASN A 64 5.62 15.53 -6.15
CA ASN A 64 4.71 15.95 -5.08
C ASN A 64 4.14 14.75 -4.32
N GLY A 65 3.70 13.69 -5.01
CA GLY A 65 3.21 12.47 -4.37
C GLY A 65 4.26 11.78 -3.49
N LEU A 66 5.51 11.71 -3.99
CA LEU A 66 6.64 11.21 -3.19
C LEU A 66 6.94 12.12 -1.98
N THR A 67 6.81 13.43 -2.13
CA THR A 67 7.02 14.39 -1.03
C THR A 67 5.97 14.21 0.07
N ASP A 68 4.70 14.01 -0.31
CA ASP A 68 3.60 13.76 0.63
C ASP A 68 3.75 12.42 1.36
N GLU A 69 4.18 11.37 0.66
CA GLU A 69 4.47 10.06 1.28
C GLU A 69 5.65 10.16 2.27
N ILE A 70 6.73 10.87 1.92
CA ILE A 70 7.85 11.13 2.83
C ILE A 70 7.41 11.95 4.05
N ALA A 71 6.55 12.96 3.86
CA ALA A 71 6.02 13.76 4.96
C ALA A 71 5.18 12.88 5.91
N THR A 72 4.35 12.00 5.36
CA THR A 72 3.52 11.06 6.13
C THR A 72 4.39 10.08 6.93
N LEU A 73 5.44 9.51 6.33
CA LEU A 73 6.36 8.61 7.00
C LEU A 73 7.14 9.30 8.13
N ARG A 74 7.57 10.54 7.93
CA ARG A 74 8.22 11.34 8.98
C ARG A 74 7.29 11.57 10.17
N ALA A 75 6.04 11.94 9.91
CA ALA A 75 5.05 12.14 10.97
C ALA A 75 4.79 10.84 11.77
N ALA A 76 4.66 9.70 11.08
CA ALA A 76 4.48 8.41 11.74
C ALA A 76 5.70 8.03 12.61
N LEU A 77 6.92 8.31 12.12
CA LEU A 77 8.15 8.07 12.88
C LEU A 77 8.25 8.95 14.12
N ASP A 78 7.85 10.22 14.03
CA ASP A 78 7.84 11.14 15.18
C ASP A 78 6.87 10.67 16.28
N ILE A 79 5.68 10.20 15.88
CA ILE A 79 4.70 9.62 16.81
C ILE A 79 5.30 8.38 17.50
N LEU A 80 5.96 7.50 16.74
CA LEU A 80 6.62 6.33 17.29
C LEU A 80 7.73 6.72 18.28
N ALA A 81 8.59 7.67 17.92
CA ALA A 81 9.67 8.16 18.78
C ALA A 81 9.14 8.78 20.08
N ALA A 82 8.01 9.50 20.02
CA ALA A 82 7.34 10.03 21.21
C ALA A 82 6.78 8.91 22.10
N SER A 83 6.19 7.88 21.49
CA SER A 83 5.70 6.71 22.22
C SER A 83 6.83 5.97 22.92
N VAL A 84 7.97 5.73 22.24
CA VAL A 84 9.13 5.04 22.84
C VAL A 84 9.67 5.82 24.04
N ARG A 85 9.88 7.14 23.90
CA ARG A 85 10.32 7.99 25.01
C ARG A 85 9.39 7.91 26.22
N ARG A 86 8.07 7.94 25.98
CA ARG A 86 7.07 7.81 27.04
C ARG A 86 7.17 6.45 27.75
N HIS A 87 7.33 5.37 27.00
CA HIS A 87 7.48 4.03 27.58
C HIS A 87 8.77 3.91 28.41
N GLU A 88 9.89 4.44 27.92
CA GLU A 88 11.15 4.47 28.66
C GLU A 88 11.04 5.25 29.97
N GLU A 89 10.36 6.41 29.96
CA GLU A 89 10.09 7.18 31.17
C GLU A 89 9.20 6.43 32.16
N GLN A 90 8.17 5.73 31.68
CA GLN A 90 7.32 4.90 32.53
C GLN A 90 8.11 3.76 33.18
N LEU A 91 8.96 3.07 32.42
CA LEU A 91 9.84 2.03 32.95
C LEU A 91 10.78 2.60 34.01
N ARG A 92 11.42 3.76 33.75
CA ARG A 92 12.31 4.41 34.72
C ARG A 92 11.62 4.72 36.04
N LYS A 93 10.38 5.23 36.00
CA LYS A 93 9.58 5.53 37.20
C LYS A 93 9.19 4.27 37.98
N LEU A 94 8.90 3.17 37.29
CA LEU A 94 8.58 1.90 37.93
C LEU A 94 9.81 1.30 38.60
N THR A 95 10.95 1.24 37.91
CA THR A 95 12.21 0.73 38.46
C THR A 95 12.73 1.60 39.62
N SER A 96 12.46 2.91 39.63
CA SER A 96 12.83 3.79 40.74
C SER A 96 11.89 3.70 41.95
N ARG A 97 10.67 3.18 41.77
CA ARG A 97 9.69 3.00 42.87
C ARG A 97 9.84 1.64 43.56
N ASP A 98 10.53 0.71 42.92
CA ASP A 98 10.79 -0.66 43.40
C ASP A 98 12.14 -0.76 44.18
N ARG A 99 12.88 0.36 44.32
CA ARG A 99 14.03 0.53 45.22
C ARG A 99 13.66 1.40 46.41
#